data_AF-A0A1I4Z9G3-F1
#
_entry.id   AF-A0A1I4Z9G3-F1
#
_cell.length_a   1.000
_cell.length_b   1.000
_cell.length_c   1.000
_cell.angle_alpha   90.00
_cell.angle_beta   90.00
_cell.angle_gamma   90.00
#
_symmetry.space_group_name_H-M   'P 1'
#
loop_
_entity.id
_entity.type
_entity.pdbx_description
1 polymer ?
#
loop_
_entity_poly.entity_id
_entity_poly.type
_entity_poly.pdbx_seq_one_letter_code
_entity_poly.pdbx_strand_id
1 'polypeptide(L)'
;MNEITKTLTCLFVFIMLFSCEKNECFKYSQILSEEECNIIVDLEPANSVWFEIKGHDPITQEPKVCKTHNRWWNLYADEIELGDTVVKKRGELTFNIHKKDTVITHEWEKCHDINATVSKGS
;
A
#
# COMPACT_ATOMS: atom_id res chain seq x y z
N MET A 1 -13.30 19.65 -43.61
CA MET A 1 -12.86 19.77 -42.20
C MET A 1 -12.38 21.19 -42.02
N ASN A 2 -13.16 22.05 -41.34
CA ASN A 2 -12.83 23.48 -41.23
C ASN A 2 -11.60 23.68 -40.34
N GLU A 3 -10.84 24.76 -40.57
CA GLU A 3 -9.67 25.13 -39.74
C GLU A 3 -10.04 25.22 -38.25
N ILE A 4 -11.25 25.69 -37.94
CA ILE A 4 -11.80 25.70 -36.58
C ILE A 4 -11.93 24.28 -36.00
N THR A 5 -12.39 23.31 -36.80
CA THR A 5 -12.54 21.92 -36.36
C THR A 5 -11.19 21.27 -36.08
N LYS A 6 -10.16 21.57 -36.90
CA LYS A 6 -8.79 21.09 -36.67
C LYS A 6 -8.18 21.64 -35.38
N THR A 7 -8.35 22.94 -35.13
CA THR A 7 -7.86 23.59 -33.89
C THR A 7 -8.54 23.05 -32.65
N LEU A 8 -9.86 22.83 -32.69
CA LEU A 8 -10.61 22.21 -31.59
C LEU A 8 -10.17 20.76 -31.34
N THR A 9 -9.94 19.97 -32.39
CA THR A 9 -9.42 18.60 -32.25
C THR A 9 -8.01 18.58 -31.66
N CYS A 10 -7.12 19.47 -32.10
CA CYS A 10 -5.76 19.59 -31.53
C CYS A 10 -5.79 20.02 -30.05
N LEU A 11 -6.67 20.94 -29.67
CA LEU A 11 -6.82 21.37 -28.27
C LEU A 11 -7.32 20.22 -27.37
N PHE A 12 -8.26 19.42 -27.87
CA PHE A 12 -8.79 18.27 -27.14
C PHE A 12 -7.73 17.18 -26.95
N VAL A 13 -6.91 16.92 -27.97
CA VAL A 13 -5.77 16.00 -27.88
C VAL A 13 -4.72 16.53 -26.89
N PHE A 14 -4.47 17.84 -26.87
CA PHE A 14 -3.51 18.44 -25.93
C PHE A 14 -3.97 18.31 -24.47
N ILE A 15 -5.25 18.51 -24.16
CA ILE A 15 -5.79 18.36 -22.80
C ILE A 15 -5.68 16.91 -22.29
N MET A 16 -5.87 15.92 -23.16
CA MET A 16 -5.74 14.50 -22.80
C MET A 16 -4.30 14.10 -22.44
N LEU A 17 -3.29 14.85 -22.89
CA LEU A 17 -1.88 14.56 -22.60
C LEU A 17 -1.41 15.11 -21.23
N PHE A 18 -2.20 15.95 -20.55
CA PHE A 18 -1.86 16.52 -19.23
C PHE A 18 -2.57 15.83 -18.05
N SER A 19 -3.38 14.80 -18.29
CA SER A 19 -3.96 14.00 -17.20
C SER A 19 -2.92 13.02 -16.65
N CYS A 20 -1.91 13.55 -15.94
CA CYS A 20 -0.94 12.77 -15.18
C CYS A 20 -1.16 13.02 -13.69
N GLU A 21 -1.93 12.14 -13.06
CA GLU A 21 -2.44 12.24 -11.69
C GLU A 21 -1.38 11.85 -10.64
N LYS A 22 -0.30 12.65 -10.56
CA LYS A 22 0.82 12.40 -9.63
C LYS A 22 0.48 12.63 -8.15
N ASN A 23 -0.61 13.34 -7.86
CA ASN A 23 -0.97 13.75 -6.51
C ASN A 23 -1.59 12.61 -5.67
N GLU A 24 -2.26 11.66 -6.30
CA GLU A 24 -2.96 10.59 -5.59
C GLU A 24 -2.01 9.57 -4.96
N CYS A 25 -0.93 9.21 -5.67
CA CYS A 25 0.07 8.29 -5.15
C CYS A 25 0.74 8.84 -3.87
N PHE A 26 1.16 10.11 -3.88
CA PHE A 26 1.80 10.72 -2.71
C PHE A 26 0.86 10.74 -1.50
N LYS A 27 -0.39 11.17 -1.70
CA LYS A 27 -1.42 11.15 -0.66
C LYS A 27 -1.66 9.75 -0.11
N TYR A 28 -1.73 8.75 -0.98
CA TYR A 28 -1.92 7.36 -0.55
C TYR A 28 -0.72 6.85 0.26
N SER A 29 0.50 7.14 -0.16
CA SER A 29 1.71 6.81 0.61
C SER A 29 1.72 7.50 1.98
N GLN A 30 1.23 8.74 2.08
CA GLN A 30 1.11 9.42 3.35
C GLN A 30 0.11 8.70 4.27
N ILE A 31 -1.07 8.33 3.76
CA ILE A 31 -2.07 7.55 4.51
C ILE A 31 -1.46 6.24 5.03
N LEU A 32 -0.78 5.47 4.17
CA LEU A 32 -0.12 4.22 4.57
C LEU A 32 0.96 4.45 5.64
N SER A 33 1.71 5.56 5.54
CA SER A 33 2.75 5.88 6.52
C SER A 33 2.17 6.22 7.90
N GLU A 34 0.97 6.77 7.97
CA GLU A 34 0.33 7.15 9.23
C GLU A 34 -0.25 5.95 10.00
N GLU A 35 -0.42 4.80 9.34
CA GLU A 35 -0.87 3.57 9.96
C GLU A 35 0.21 2.86 10.78
N GLU A 36 -0.23 2.20 11.84
CA GLU A 36 0.62 1.41 12.73
C GLU A 36 -0.06 0.12 13.19
N CYS A 37 0.72 -0.93 13.35
CA CYS A 37 0.31 -2.20 13.91
C CYS A 37 1.53 -2.91 14.51
N ASN A 38 1.35 -3.52 15.67
CA ASN A 38 2.34 -4.39 16.28
C ASN A 38 1.54 -5.42 17.08
N ILE A 39 1.44 -6.65 16.56
CA ILE A 39 0.50 -7.65 17.07
C ILE A 39 1.06 -9.05 16.86
N ILE A 40 0.93 -9.90 17.88
CA ILE A 40 1.12 -11.35 17.75
C ILE A 40 -0.23 -11.95 17.38
N VAL A 41 -0.26 -12.73 16.31
CA VAL A 41 -1.51 -13.25 15.72
C VAL A 41 -2.04 -14.43 16.54
N ASP A 42 -3.25 -14.30 17.07
CA ASP A 42 -3.96 -15.38 17.79
C ASP A 42 -5.06 -16.04 16.95
N LEU A 43 -5.47 -15.39 15.87
CA LEU A 43 -6.46 -15.91 14.92
C LEU A 43 -6.02 -15.59 13.50
N GLU A 44 -6.03 -16.60 12.65
CA GLU A 44 -5.72 -16.43 11.23
C GLU A 44 -6.61 -15.34 10.60
N PRO A 45 -6.05 -14.50 9.71
CA PRO A 45 -6.84 -13.50 9.01
C PRO A 45 -7.99 -14.16 8.27
N ALA A 46 -9.20 -13.60 8.41
CA ALA A 46 -10.33 -14.09 7.63
C ALA A 46 -10.18 -13.66 6.16
N ASN A 47 -10.55 -14.54 5.24
CA ASN A 47 -10.67 -14.21 3.82
C ASN A 47 -11.76 -13.14 3.62
N SER A 48 -11.33 -11.89 3.56
CA SER A 48 -12.17 -10.69 3.60
C SER A 48 -11.66 -9.65 2.60
N VAL A 49 -12.54 -8.76 2.15
CA VAL A 49 -12.16 -7.61 1.30
C VAL A 49 -11.37 -6.57 2.10
N TRP A 50 -11.59 -6.54 3.42
CA TRP A 50 -10.92 -5.65 4.36
C TRP A 50 -9.93 -6.43 5.20
N PHE A 51 -8.74 -5.86 5.39
CA PHE A 51 -7.74 -6.49 6.24
C PHE A 51 -8.12 -6.31 7.71
N GLU A 52 -8.28 -7.42 8.43
CA GLU A 52 -8.48 -7.46 9.87
C GLU A 52 -7.74 -8.68 10.45
N ILE A 53 -6.84 -8.44 11.40
CA ILE A 53 -6.14 -9.47 12.16
C ILE A 53 -6.38 -9.28 13.66
N LYS A 54 -6.54 -10.41 14.36
CA LYS A 54 -6.81 -10.45 15.80
C LYS A 54 -5.71 -11.19 16.52
N GLY A 55 -5.40 -10.70 17.70
CA GLY A 55 -4.22 -11.12 18.43
C GLY A 55 -4.09 -10.40 19.75
N HIS A 56 -2.85 -10.24 20.20
CA HIS A 56 -2.52 -9.46 21.39
C HIS A 56 -1.30 -8.58 21.15
N ASP A 57 -1.20 -7.51 21.94
CA ASP A 57 -0.02 -6.66 21.96
C ASP A 57 1.17 -7.44 22.52
N PRO A 58 2.34 -7.46 21.84
CA PRO A 58 3.49 -8.23 22.31
C PRO A 58 4.05 -7.74 23.65
N ILE A 59 3.80 -6.49 24.03
CA ILE A 59 4.32 -5.89 25.27
C ILE A 59 3.30 -6.04 26.39
N THR A 60 2.06 -5.60 26.17
CA THR A 60 1.04 -5.59 27.24
C THR A 60 0.29 -6.90 27.37
N GLN A 61 0.37 -7.78 26.37
CA GLN A 61 -0.40 -9.03 26.26
C GLN A 61 -1.93 -8.81 26.22
N GLU A 62 -2.37 -7.55 26.07
CA GLU A 62 -3.79 -7.23 25.96
C GLU A 62 -4.31 -7.58 24.56
N PRO A 63 -5.56 -8.08 24.46
CA PRO A 63 -6.19 -8.33 23.16
C PRO A 63 -6.18 -7.09 22.28
N LYS A 64 -5.79 -7.28 21.03
CA LYS A 64 -5.61 -6.22 20.04
C LYS A 64 -6.19 -6.64 18.70
N VAL A 65 -6.66 -5.66 17.94
CA VAL A 65 -7.14 -5.86 16.57
C VAL A 65 -6.47 -4.82 15.69
N CYS A 66 -5.74 -5.26 14.67
CA CYS A 66 -5.27 -4.38 13.62
C CYS A 66 -6.21 -4.51 12.42
N LYS A 67 -6.74 -3.38 11.97
CA LYS A 67 -7.61 -3.31 10.80
C LYS A 67 -7.24 -2.12 9.94
N THR A 68 -7.35 -2.29 8.63
CA THR A 68 -7.21 -1.18 7.69
C THR A 68 -8.24 -1.27 6.57
N HIS A 69 -8.56 -0.11 6.01
CA HIS A 69 -9.40 0.05 4.83
C HIS A 69 -8.58 0.03 3.53
N ASN A 70 -7.26 0.02 3.61
CA ASN A 70 -6.41 -0.07 2.43
C ASN A 70 -6.27 -1.53 1.98
N ARG A 71 -6.16 -1.75 0.67
CA ARG A 71 -6.04 -3.11 0.11
C ARG A 71 -4.65 -3.70 0.20
N TRP A 72 -3.63 -2.87 0.45
CA TRP A 72 -2.23 -3.28 0.34
C TRP A 72 -1.88 -4.35 1.39
N TRP A 73 -2.34 -4.21 2.63
CA TRP A 73 -2.09 -5.20 3.68
C TRP A 73 -2.78 -6.54 3.35
N ASN A 74 -3.97 -6.48 2.73
CA ASN A 74 -4.75 -7.65 2.35
C ASN A 74 -4.10 -8.48 1.25
N LEU A 75 -3.19 -7.92 0.45
CA LEU A 75 -2.44 -8.66 -0.56
C LEU A 75 -1.55 -9.75 0.04
N TYR A 76 -1.17 -9.58 1.31
CA TYR A 76 -0.23 -10.45 2.01
C TYR A 76 -0.88 -11.20 3.18
N ALA A 77 -2.22 -11.20 3.26
CA ALA A 77 -2.93 -11.89 4.34
C ALA A 77 -2.64 -13.39 4.37
N ASP A 78 -2.49 -14.02 3.20
CA ASP A 78 -2.19 -15.46 3.05
C ASP A 78 -0.78 -15.83 3.54
N GLU A 79 0.10 -14.85 3.78
CA GLU A 79 1.45 -15.08 4.31
C GLU A 79 1.50 -15.03 5.84
N ILE A 80 0.39 -14.68 6.50
CA ILE A 80 0.30 -14.51 7.95
C ILE A 80 -0.28 -15.77 8.58
N GLU A 81 0.49 -16.37 9.49
CA GLU A 81 0.07 -17.58 10.22
C GLU A 81 -0.12 -17.29 11.71
N LEU A 82 -0.78 -18.22 12.41
CA LEU A 82 -0.91 -18.19 13.85
C LEU A 82 0.46 -18.11 14.53
N GLY A 83 0.63 -17.17 15.47
CA GLY A 83 1.86 -16.95 16.21
C GLY A 83 2.89 -16.06 15.51
N ASP A 84 2.68 -15.68 14.25
CA ASP A 84 3.50 -14.65 13.60
C ASP A 84 3.29 -13.29 14.27
N THR A 85 4.30 -12.41 14.17
CA THR A 85 4.17 -11.02 14.60
C THR A 85 4.08 -10.10 13.38
N VAL A 86 2.97 -9.38 13.26
CA VAL A 86 2.77 -8.39 12.19
C VAL A 86 3.20 -7.01 12.71
N VAL A 87 4.14 -6.38 11.99
CA VAL A 87 4.73 -5.10 12.36
C VAL A 87 4.62 -4.09 11.21
N LYS A 88 3.85 -3.04 11.46
CA LYS A 88 3.78 -1.81 10.67
C LYS A 88 4.08 -0.62 11.58
N LYS A 89 5.14 0.12 11.29
CA LYS A 89 5.50 1.31 12.07
C LYS A 89 4.98 2.58 11.42
N ARG A 90 4.53 3.52 12.26
CA ARG A 90 4.18 4.88 11.84
C ARG A 90 5.41 5.57 11.25
N GLY A 91 5.24 6.26 10.13
CA GLY A 91 6.28 6.92 9.34
C GLY A 91 7.03 6.00 8.38
N GLU A 92 6.84 4.68 8.47
CA GLU A 92 7.48 3.70 7.57
C GLU A 92 6.49 3.22 6.50
N LEU A 93 7.02 2.91 5.31
CA LEU A 93 6.29 2.36 4.17
C LEU A 93 6.56 0.87 3.98
N THR A 94 6.85 0.17 5.08
CA THR A 94 7.13 -1.26 5.12
C THR A 94 6.04 -1.99 5.90
N PHE A 95 5.64 -3.16 5.41
CA PHE A 95 4.76 -4.09 6.10
C PHE A 95 5.55 -5.36 6.37
N ASN A 96 5.72 -5.72 7.63
CA ASN A 96 6.63 -6.80 8.03
C ASN A 96 5.85 -7.92 8.72
N ILE A 97 6.12 -9.15 8.31
CA ILE A 97 5.61 -10.37 8.93
C ILE A 97 6.82 -11.10 9.51
N HIS A 98 6.93 -11.06 10.82
CA HIS A 98 8.00 -11.72 11.56
C HIS A 98 7.56 -13.15 11.85
N LYS A 99 8.17 -14.09 11.15
CA LYS A 99 8.04 -15.52 11.42
C LYS A 99 9.09 -15.94 12.45
N LYS A 100 9.02 -17.19 12.89
CA LYS A 100 9.95 -17.75 13.89
C LYS A 100 11.43 -17.58 13.51
N ASP A 101 11.76 -17.87 12.26
CA ASP A 101 13.16 -17.93 11.79
C ASP A 101 13.48 -16.87 10.71
N THR A 102 12.47 -16.16 10.20
CA THR A 102 12.61 -15.24 9.07
C THR A 102 11.71 -14.02 9.23
N VAL A 103 12.02 -12.96 8.49
CA VAL A 103 11.15 -11.78 8.36
C VAL A 103 10.83 -11.61 6.89
N ILE A 104 9.53 -11.51 6.58
CA ILE A 104 9.04 -11.14 5.26
C ILE A 104 8.73 -9.65 5.30
N THR A 105 9.33 -8.88 4.39
CA THR A 105 9.17 -7.42 4.31
C THR A 105 8.63 -7.03 2.95
N HIS A 106 7.49 -6.36 2.96
CA HIS A 106 6.86 -5.77 1.78
C HIS A 106 7.04 -4.25 1.81
N GLU A 107 7.69 -3.70 0.80
CA GLU A 107 7.89 -2.25 0.66
C GLU A 107 6.84 -1.65 -0.27
N TRP A 108 6.22 -0.54 0.13
CA TRP A 108 5.39 0.24 -0.78
C TRP A 108 6.27 1.04 -1.74
N GLU A 109 6.06 0.88 -3.04
CA GLU A 109 6.80 1.63 -4.04
C GLU A 109 6.57 3.14 -3.89
N LYS A 110 7.66 3.90 -3.72
CA LYS A 110 7.57 5.35 -3.62
C LYS A 110 7.23 5.93 -4.99
N CYS A 111 6.31 6.89 -4.99
CA CYS A 111 5.81 7.57 -6.18
C CYS A 111 6.90 8.30 -7.01
N HIS A 112 8.13 8.39 -6.50
CA HIS A 112 9.27 9.01 -7.18
C HIS A 112 10.07 8.05 -8.06
N ASP A 113 9.82 6.74 -8.03
CA ASP A 113 10.66 5.75 -8.75
C ASP A 113 10.14 5.34 -10.14
N ILE A 114 8.97 5.83 -10.56
CA ILE A 114 8.40 5.52 -11.89
C ILE A 114 9.19 6.20 -13.03
N ASN A 115 9.99 7.24 -12.74
CA ASN A 115 10.86 7.88 -13.73
C ASN A 115 12.24 7.19 -13.89
N ALA A 116 12.63 6.32 -12.94
CA ALA A 116 13.93 5.66 -12.97
C ALA A 116 13.94 4.40 -13.87
N THR A 117 12.77 3.77 -14.08
CA THR A 117 12.63 2.58 -14.93
C THR A 117 12.38 2.91 -16.40
N VAL A 118 11.84 4.08 -16.72
CA VAL A 118 11.60 4.50 -18.12
C VAL A 118 12.86 5.05 -18.80
N SER A 119 13.88 5.48 -18.04
CA SER A 119 15.12 6.04 -18.59
C SER A 119 16.22 5.01 -18.90
N LYS A 120 15.99 3.71 -18.64
CA LYS A 120 16.92 2.63 -18.98
C LYS A 120 16.44 1.72 -20.13
N GLY A 121 15.42 2.14 -20.87
CA GLY A 121 14.88 1.38 -22.00
C GLY A 121 14.31 2.28 -23.08
N SER A 122 15.17 3.05 -23.76
CA SER A 122 14.97 3.42 -25.17
C SER A 122 16.27 3.83 -25.83
#